data_AF-D3ENF6-F1
#
_entry.id   AF-D3ENF6-F1
#
_cell.length_a   1.000
_cell.length_b   1.000
_cell.length_c   1.000
_cell.angle_alpha   90.00
_cell.angle_beta   90.00
_cell.angle_gamma   90.00
#
_symmetry.space_group_name_H-M   'P 1'
#
loop_
_entity.id
_entity.type
_entity.pdbx_description
1 polymer ?
#
loop_
_entity_poly.entity_id
_entity_poly.type
_entity_poly.pdbx_seq_one_letter_code
_entity_poly.pdbx_strand_id
1 'polypeptide(L)'
;MKYFRIFTSRFSPLTIDFVVIYKKSNQLYSELSVMPLSIQCQKRPLNTKPNALRREGLLPTTLYGHNGTESMQLVVDKKEAALMLRDVKVNETIINVDIPDLSWKGEVILKEIQAHPWKRSLIHLSFCYVLPNK
;
A
#
# COMPACT_ATOMS: atom_id res chain seq x y z
N MET A 1 -5.05 -33.40 -14.73
CA MET A 1 -4.74 -34.71 -14.13
C MET A 1 -3.57 -34.56 -13.16
N LYS A 2 -3.85 -34.65 -11.86
CA LYS A 2 -2.95 -35.21 -10.82
C LYS A 2 -3.83 -35.44 -9.59
N TYR A 3 -4.37 -36.65 -9.54
CA TYR A 3 -5.27 -37.12 -8.49
C TYR A 3 -4.46 -37.32 -7.20
N PHE A 4 -4.70 -36.51 -6.17
CA PHE A 4 -4.24 -36.83 -4.82
C PHE A 4 -5.31 -37.73 -4.18
N ARG A 5 -5.01 -39.02 -4.15
CA ARG A 5 -5.88 -40.07 -3.61
C ARG A 5 -5.85 -39.99 -2.07
N ILE A 6 -6.94 -39.53 -1.47
CA ILE A 6 -7.09 -39.48 -0.02
C ILE A 6 -7.44 -40.89 0.44
N PHE A 7 -6.46 -41.60 1.00
CA PHE A 7 -6.66 -42.89 1.64
C PHE A 7 -7.23 -42.62 3.04
N THR A 8 -8.51 -42.95 3.23
CA THR A 8 -9.17 -42.89 4.53
C THR A 8 -8.77 -44.11 5.35
N SER A 9 -8.01 -43.93 6.44
CA SER A 9 -7.98 -44.94 7.50
C SER A 9 -7.48 -44.39 8.85
N ARG A 10 -8.34 -44.58 9.85
CA ARG A 10 -8.11 -44.54 11.31
C ARG A 10 -7.80 -43.18 11.94
N PHE A 11 -8.87 -42.56 12.41
CA PHE A 11 -8.91 -41.52 13.43
C PHE A 11 -8.04 -41.89 14.64
N SER A 12 -6.97 -41.12 14.87
CA SER A 12 -6.28 -41.00 16.15
C SER A 12 -6.50 -39.57 16.69
N PRO A 13 -6.66 -39.37 18.01
CA PRO A 13 -7.05 -38.07 18.57
C PRO A 13 -5.96 -36.99 18.52
N LEU A 14 -4.77 -37.27 17.96
CA LEU A 14 -3.61 -36.38 17.97
C LEU A 14 -3.49 -35.47 16.73
N THR A 15 -4.38 -35.59 15.75
CA THR A 15 -4.31 -34.79 14.51
C THR A 15 -5.12 -33.49 14.55
N ILE A 16 -5.99 -33.32 15.55
CA ILE A 16 -6.84 -32.12 15.68
C ILE A 16 -6.01 -30.90 16.11
N ASP A 17 -4.91 -31.11 16.83
CA ASP A 17 -4.07 -30.01 17.31
C ASP A 17 -3.19 -29.41 16.21
N PHE A 18 -2.69 -30.20 15.26
CA PHE A 18 -1.74 -29.69 14.26
C PHE A 18 -2.38 -28.69 13.27
N VAL A 19 -3.62 -28.93 12.85
CA VAL A 19 -4.36 -28.03 11.96
C VAL A 19 -4.72 -26.72 12.67
N VAL A 20 -5.09 -26.78 13.94
CA VAL A 20 -5.42 -25.60 14.76
C VAL A 20 -4.17 -24.77 15.03
N ILE A 21 -3.04 -25.41 15.35
CA ILE A 21 -1.73 -24.74 15.54
C ILE A 21 -1.28 -24.04 14.26
N TYR A 22 -1.45 -24.67 13.09
CA TYR A 22 -1.04 -24.07 11.81
C TYR A 22 -1.91 -22.87 11.42
N LYS A 23 -3.22 -22.93 11.72
CA LYS A 23 -4.13 -21.82 11.47
C LYS A 23 -3.88 -20.65 12.43
N LYS A 24 -3.61 -20.93 13.71
CA LYS A 24 -3.33 -19.92 14.72
C LYS A 24 -1.98 -19.25 14.54
N SER A 25 -0.95 -19.99 14.12
CA SER A 25 0.34 -19.41 13.77
C SER A 25 0.25 -18.50 12.53
N ASN A 26 -0.40 -18.90 11.44
CA ASN A 26 -0.61 -18.02 10.28
C ASN A 26 -1.36 -16.72 10.63
N GLN A 27 -2.36 -16.82 11.51
CA GLN A 27 -3.10 -15.64 11.97
C GLN A 27 -2.25 -14.74 12.87
N LEU A 28 -1.46 -15.31 13.78
CA LEU A 28 -0.52 -14.55 14.61
C LEU A 28 0.62 -13.92 13.79
N TYR A 29 1.07 -14.55 12.70
CA TYR A 29 2.04 -13.94 11.78
C TYR A 29 1.43 -12.80 10.97
N SER A 30 0.15 -12.89 10.58
CA SER A 30 -0.55 -11.76 9.92
C SER A 30 -0.74 -10.56 10.85
N GLU A 31 -0.88 -10.80 12.16
CA GLU A 31 -1.04 -9.75 13.18
C GLU A 31 0.31 -9.18 13.66
N LEU A 32 1.40 -9.96 13.66
CA LEU A 32 2.73 -9.54 14.11
C LEU A 32 3.63 -8.97 12.99
N SER A 33 3.27 -9.12 11.71
CA SER A 33 4.06 -8.61 10.58
C SER A 33 3.60 -7.26 10.03
N VAL A 34 2.51 -6.68 10.52
CA VAL A 34 2.04 -5.37 10.05
C VAL A 34 2.83 -4.27 10.74
N MET A 35 4.05 -4.02 10.25
CA MET A 35 4.53 -2.64 10.30
C MET A 35 3.54 -1.83 9.45
N PRO A 36 2.86 -0.82 10.03
CA PRO A 36 1.95 -0.01 9.25
C PRO A 36 2.78 0.69 8.19
N LEU A 37 2.51 0.37 6.93
CA LEU A 37 3.19 1.01 5.82
C LEU A 37 2.75 2.47 5.79
N SER A 38 3.62 3.36 6.27
CA SER A 38 3.39 4.79 6.35
C SER A 38 4.26 5.53 5.35
N ILE A 39 3.73 6.59 4.75
CA ILE A 39 4.51 7.50 3.91
C ILE A 39 4.20 8.95 4.25
N GLN A 40 5.23 9.79 4.25
CA GLN A 40 5.09 11.22 4.41
C GLN A 40 4.89 11.92 3.06
N CYS A 41 3.90 12.80 3.01
CA CYS A 41 3.53 13.57 1.85
C CYS A 41 3.55 15.07 2.18
N GLN A 42 3.89 15.90 1.21
CA GLN A 42 3.84 17.36 1.32
C GLN A 42 2.85 17.92 0.31
N LYS A 43 2.24 19.06 0.62
CA LYS A 43 1.34 19.71 -0.33
C LYS A 43 2.18 20.28 -1.48
N ARG A 44 1.74 20.05 -2.71
CA ARG A 44 2.45 20.58 -3.87
C ARG A 44 2.37 22.12 -3.89
N PRO A 45 3.50 22.83 -4.03
CA PRO A 45 3.50 24.28 -4.23
C PRO A 45 2.87 24.68 -5.57
N LEU A 46 2.04 25.73 -5.55
CA LEU A 46 1.09 26.08 -6.62
C LEU A 46 1.74 26.44 -7.96
N ASN A 47 2.99 26.94 -7.95
CA ASN A 47 3.69 27.43 -9.16
C ASN A 47 4.81 26.49 -9.65
N THR A 48 4.91 25.26 -9.14
CA THR A 48 6.03 24.38 -9.46
C THR A 48 5.65 23.35 -10.51
N LYS A 49 6.40 23.30 -11.62
CA LYS A 49 6.18 22.32 -12.70
C LYS A 49 6.56 20.90 -12.24
N PRO A 50 5.82 19.83 -12.62
CA PRO A 50 6.12 18.46 -12.20
C PRO A 50 7.52 17.99 -12.59
N ASN A 51 8.03 18.46 -13.74
CA ASN A 51 9.36 18.09 -14.22
C ASN A 51 10.49 18.70 -13.36
N ALA A 52 10.27 19.85 -12.73
CA ALA A 52 11.23 20.44 -11.81
C ALA A 52 11.34 19.58 -10.54
N LEU A 53 10.18 19.23 -9.95
CA LEU A 53 10.10 18.33 -8.78
C LEU A 53 10.84 17.02 -9.01
N ARG A 54 10.64 16.37 -10.17
CA ARG A 54 11.32 15.11 -10.50
C ARG A 54 12.84 15.22 -10.61
N ARG A 55 13.37 16.41 -10.95
CA ARG A 55 14.83 16.68 -10.97
C ARG A 55 15.38 16.85 -9.57
N GLU A 56 14.57 17.39 -8.66
CA GLU A 56 14.87 17.56 -7.24
C GLU A 56 14.75 16.25 -6.44
N GLY A 57 14.36 15.15 -7.09
CA GLY A 57 14.14 13.85 -6.43
C GLY A 57 12.75 13.70 -5.82
N LEU A 58 11.85 14.64 -6.08
CA LEU A 58 10.48 14.64 -5.59
C LEU A 58 9.53 14.03 -6.63
N LEU A 59 8.60 13.20 -6.17
CA LEU A 59 7.60 12.53 -6.98
C LEU A 59 6.24 13.22 -6.81
N PRO A 60 5.67 13.79 -7.89
CA PRO A 60 4.32 14.34 -7.83
C PRO A 60 3.29 13.21 -7.72
N THR A 61 2.30 13.42 -6.85
CA THR A 61 1.30 12.42 -6.47
C THR A 61 -0.07 13.09 -6.38
N THR A 62 -1.14 12.33 -6.59
CA THR A 62 -2.53 12.82 -6.41
C THR A 62 -3.26 11.98 -5.37
N LEU A 63 -3.94 12.63 -4.44
CA LEU A 63 -4.87 12.02 -3.50
C LEU A 63 -6.30 12.43 -3.89
N TYR A 64 -7.17 11.47 -4.17
CA TYR A 64 -8.58 11.74 -4.46
C TYR A 64 -9.50 11.01 -3.48
N GLY A 65 -10.76 11.44 -3.42
CA GLY A 65 -11.78 10.82 -2.56
C GLY A 65 -11.74 11.25 -1.09
N HIS A 66 -10.75 12.07 -0.70
CA HIS A 66 -10.61 12.58 0.67
C HIS A 66 -11.74 13.51 1.11
N ASN A 67 -12.29 14.31 0.18
CA ASN A 67 -13.40 15.23 0.42
C ASN A 67 -14.41 15.13 -0.75
N GLY A 68 -15.05 13.97 -0.88
CA GLY A 68 -15.97 13.68 -1.99
C GLY A 68 -15.26 13.70 -3.35
N THR A 69 -15.60 14.67 -4.20
CA THR A 69 -15.07 14.79 -5.57
C THR A 69 -13.72 15.52 -5.65
N GLU A 70 -13.25 16.11 -4.56
CA GLU A 70 -12.02 16.90 -4.58
C GLU A 70 -10.76 16.02 -4.67
N SER A 71 -9.79 16.51 -5.45
CA SER A 71 -8.46 15.93 -5.59
C SER A 71 -7.39 16.87 -5.04
N MET A 72 -6.51 16.35 -4.20
CA MET A 72 -5.37 17.06 -3.64
C MET A 72 -4.08 16.68 -4.37
N GLN A 73 -3.29 17.70 -4.73
CA GLN A 73 -1.98 17.51 -5.33
C GLN A 73 -0.90 17.48 -4.25
N LEU A 74 -0.18 16.37 -4.21
CA LEU A 74 0.84 16.08 -3.21
C LEU A 74 2.20 15.84 -3.87
N VAL A 75 3.22 15.82 -3.02
CA VAL A 75 4.60 15.54 -3.38
C VAL A 75 5.18 14.59 -2.33
N VAL A 76 5.95 13.61 -2.79
CA VAL A 76 6.56 12.57 -1.95
C VAL A 76 8.03 12.44 -2.33
N ASP A 77 8.91 12.05 -1.40
CA ASP A 77 10.27 11.67 -1.79
C ASP A 77 10.23 10.44 -2.70
N LYS A 78 10.87 10.54 -3.88
CA LYS A 78 10.94 9.45 -4.84
C LYS A 78 11.60 8.21 -4.25
N LYS A 79 12.57 8.36 -3.36
CA LYS A 79 13.25 7.20 -2.73
C LYS A 79 12.32 6.47 -1.78
N GLU A 80 11.66 7.19 -0.90
CA GLU A 80 10.67 6.65 0.04
C GLU A 80 9.53 5.96 -0.70
N ALA A 81 8.98 6.61 -1.73
CA ALA A 81 7.97 6.02 -2.59
C ALA A 81 8.47 4.72 -3.27
N ALA A 82 9.69 4.70 -3.80
CA ALA A 82 10.25 3.51 -4.45
C ALA A 82 10.53 2.36 -3.47
N LEU A 83 10.83 2.65 -2.20
CA LEU A 83 10.94 1.64 -1.15
C LEU A 83 9.56 1.08 -0.81
N MET A 84 8.59 1.96 -0.58
CA MET A 84 7.21 1.58 -0.28
C MET A 84 6.60 0.68 -1.37
N LEU A 85 6.83 1.00 -2.64
CA LEU A 85 6.33 0.21 -3.77
C LEU A 85 6.85 -1.25 -3.83
N ARG A 86 7.88 -1.62 -3.06
CA ARG A 86 8.38 -3.01 -3.01
C ARG A 86 7.42 -3.93 -2.25
N ASP A 87 6.72 -3.37 -1.27
CA ASP A 87 5.86 -4.13 -0.35
C ASP A 87 4.37 -3.91 -0.66
N VAL A 88 4.04 -2.93 -1.50
CA VAL A 88 2.67 -2.58 -1.87
C VAL A 88 2.16 -3.41 -3.04
N LYS A 89 0.94 -3.92 -2.90
CA LYS A 89 0.11 -4.37 -4.01
C LYS A 89 -0.95 -3.33 -4.35
N VAL A 90 -1.00 -2.96 -5.63
CA VAL A 90 -1.97 -1.99 -6.17
C VAL A 90 -3.39 -2.49 -5.92
N ASN A 91 -4.29 -1.60 -5.49
CA ASN A 91 -5.69 -1.84 -5.14
C ASN A 91 -5.97 -2.71 -3.91
N GLU A 92 -4.94 -3.29 -3.28
CA GLU A 92 -5.11 -4.24 -2.16
C GLU A 92 -4.55 -3.68 -0.86
N THR A 93 -3.36 -3.09 -0.90
CA THR A 93 -2.66 -2.67 0.32
C THR A 93 -3.18 -1.32 0.81
N ILE A 94 -3.50 -1.26 2.10
CA ILE A 94 -3.81 -0.02 2.82
C ILE A 94 -2.50 0.63 3.27
N ILE A 95 -2.39 1.93 3.03
CA ILE A 95 -1.21 2.73 3.29
C ILE A 95 -1.64 3.91 4.17
N ASN A 96 -0.88 4.18 5.22
CA ASN A 96 -1.09 5.37 6.04
C ASN A 96 -0.36 6.55 5.43
N VAL A 97 -1.08 7.60 5.06
CA VAL A 97 -0.50 8.84 4.55
C VAL A 97 -0.56 9.92 5.62
N ASP A 98 0.58 10.55 5.89
CA ASP A 98 0.70 11.72 6.75
C ASP A 98 1.06 12.94 5.91
N ILE A 99 0.29 14.03 6.04
CA ILE A 99 0.55 15.31 5.38
C ILE A 99 0.77 16.37 6.47
N PRO A 100 2.03 16.60 6.91
CA PRO A 100 2.34 17.52 8.00
C PRO A 100 1.85 18.95 7.75
N ASP A 101 1.94 19.41 6.50
CA ASP A 101 1.56 20.79 6.11
C ASP A 101 0.08 21.11 6.36
N LEU A 102 -0.78 20.09 6.33
CA LEU A 102 -2.23 20.20 6.48
C LEU A 102 -2.73 19.54 7.77
N SER A 103 -1.83 18.98 8.58
CA SER A 103 -2.16 18.13 9.73
C SER A 103 -3.18 17.03 9.39
N TRP A 104 -3.13 16.53 8.14
CA TRP A 104 -4.05 15.52 7.65
C TRP A 104 -3.40 14.14 7.72
N LYS A 105 -4.13 13.17 8.28
CA LYS A 105 -3.74 11.77 8.30
C LYS A 105 -4.90 10.93 7.82
N GLY A 106 -4.62 9.94 7.00
CA GLY A 106 -5.65 9.05 6.49
C GLY A 106 -5.11 7.76 5.88
N GLU A 107 -5.97 6.75 5.87
CA GLU A 107 -5.74 5.50 5.18
C GLU A 107 -6.08 5.66 3.70
N VAL A 108 -5.18 5.20 2.84
CA VAL A 108 -5.33 5.28 1.39
C VAL A 108 -4.96 3.95 0.76
N ILE A 109 -5.49 3.71 -0.44
CA ILE A 109 -5.08 2.61 -1.31
C ILE A 109 -4.38 3.18 -2.53
N LEU A 110 -3.30 2.54 -2.93
CA LEU A 110 -2.63 2.84 -4.19
C LEU A 110 -3.44 2.31 -5.37
N LYS A 111 -3.79 3.18 -6.31
CA LYS A 111 -4.67 2.86 -7.44
C LYS A 111 -3.94 2.73 -8.75
N GLU A 112 -2.96 3.59 -8.97
CA GLU A 112 -2.20 3.63 -10.20
C GLU A 112 -0.74 3.98 -9.91
N ILE A 113 0.15 3.31 -10.65
CA ILE A 113 1.58 3.60 -10.70
C ILE A 113 1.91 3.98 -12.13
N GLN A 114 2.34 5.23 -12.34
CA GLN A 114 2.85 5.67 -13.62
C GLN A 114 4.38 5.60 -13.60
N ALA A 115 4.93 4.74 -14.43
CA ALA A 115 6.36 4.63 -14.68
C ALA A 115 6.67 5.04 -16.11
N HIS A 116 7.86 5.62 -16.33
CA HIS A 116 8.30 5.91 -17.68
C HIS A 116 8.53 4.58 -18.44
N PRO A 117 8.06 4.45 -19.69
CA PRO A 117 8.08 3.16 -20.40
C PRO A 117 9.48 2.60 -20.61
N TRP A 118 10.45 3.46 -20.94
CA TRP A 118 11.85 3.07 -21.11
C TRP A 118 12.73 3.40 -19.89
N LYS A 119 12.67 4.64 -19.37
CA LYS A 119 13.46 5.02 -18.20
C LYS A 119 12.89 4.30 -16.97
N ARG A 120 13.72 3.66 -16.16
CA ARG A 120 13.32 3.02 -14.88
C ARG A 120 12.99 4.07 -13.80
N SER A 121 12.12 5.03 -14.12
CA SER A 121 11.79 6.18 -13.29
C SER A 121 10.29 6.29 -13.10
N LEU A 122 9.87 6.45 -11.86
CA LEU A 122 8.50 6.78 -11.48
C LEU A 122 8.15 8.20 -11.96
N ILE A 123 6.95 8.34 -12.52
CA ILE A 123 6.41 9.59 -13.05
C ILE A 123 5.39 10.17 -12.08
N HIS A 124 4.44 9.35 -11.62
CA HIS A 124 3.30 9.79 -10.81
C HIS A 124 2.67 8.60 -10.07
N LEU A 125 2.08 8.87 -8.91
CA LEU A 125 1.29 7.92 -8.13
C LEU A 125 -0.10 8.47 -7.86
N SER A 126 -1.09 7.60 -7.91
CA SER A 126 -2.49 7.93 -7.61
C SER A 126 -2.95 7.18 -6.36
N PHE A 127 -3.29 7.92 -5.31
CA PHE A 127 -3.87 7.42 -4.08
C PHE A 127 -5.36 7.70 -4.01
N CYS A 128 -6.14 6.71 -3.57
CA CYS A 128 -7.54 6.86 -3.22
C CYS A 128 -7.69 6.78 -1.71
N TYR A 129 -8.36 7.77 -1.13
CA TYR A 129 -8.75 7.72 0.26
C TYR A 129 -9.71 6.55 0.51
N VAL A 130 -9.50 5.84 1.62
CA VAL A 130 -10.42 4.82 2.12
C VAL A 130 -11.21 5.45 3.26
N LEU A 131 -12.54 5.44 3.13
CA LEU A 131 -13.40 5.84 4.23
C LEU A 131 -13.26 4.80 5.36
N PRO A 132 -12.90 5.19 6.59
CA PRO A 132 -12.96 4.27 7.71
C PRO A 132 -14.41 3.83 7.88
N ASN A 133 -14.63 2.51 7.98
CA ASN A 133 -15.95 1.97 8.30
C ASN A 133 -16.34 2.51 9.70
N LYS A 134 -17.42 3.28 9.75
CA LYS A 134 -17.99 3.83 10.99
C LYS A 134 -18.84 2.78 11.71
#